data_AF-A0A2N2K8X2-F1
#
_entry.id   AF-A0A2N2K8X2-F1
#
_cell.length_a   1.000
_cell.length_b   1.000
_cell.length_c   1.000
_cell.angle_alpha   90.00
_cell.angle_beta   90.00
_cell.angle_gamma   90.00
#
_symmetry.space_group_name_H-M   'P 1'
#
loop_
_entity.id
_entity.type
_entity.pdbx_description
1 polymer ?
#
loop_
_entity_poly.entity_id
_entity_poly.type
_entity_poly.pdbx_seq_one_letter_code
_entity_poly.pdbx_strand_id
1 'polypeptide(L)'
;MECHGAAALDDPERMQGICLHCHGAGDQVKKPASVRPPLIRQEEYEGTTHAGINCTVCHPESVNFEHDKQEAGDCRHCHRPHAEKVAHDAHIGVGCGACHLKGVTPAKHPESGVVVWSRDQKGGGISSIHEMRLDRTAEESCRRCHTAGNRVGAAAMVLPAKSLLCMPCHTATFSVGDTITILGIVVFFAGLILFLAPALTGGGGKAGSGPFSKFLLLIGDGIKVLFSRRVFRIVKILFLDVLLQRRLYKRSRGRWVIHSLIFYPFVLRFLWGVAALIFSTQGFESNWVWEMVDKNHPLTAFFFEVTGILLIIGVALAYGRGAGQKNSPVPGVPDQDRIALGFIAAIAVIGFLLEGMRIAMTGAPEGSAYAFLGYGISRIFADWSSTITGVYGYVWYVHAVLTGAFIAYLPFSRLLHIIIAPWVLASRDEH
;
A
#
# COMPACT_ATOMS: atom_id res chain seq x y z
N MET A 1 -10.41 -4.76 52.06
CA MET A 1 -10.56 -4.25 50.69
C MET A 1 -11.21 -5.36 49.89
N GLU A 2 -12.46 -5.18 49.43
CA GLU A 2 -13.04 -6.09 48.43
C GLU A 2 -12.34 -5.81 47.10
N CYS A 3 -11.36 -6.65 46.75
CA CYS A 3 -10.56 -6.48 45.53
C CYS A 3 -11.33 -6.82 44.24
N HIS A 4 -12.54 -7.38 44.35
CA HIS A 4 -13.36 -7.87 43.22
C HIS A 4 -14.81 -7.36 43.26
N GLY A 5 -15.11 -6.31 44.05
CA GLY A 5 -16.45 -5.72 44.07
C GLY A 5 -16.72 -4.92 42.79
N ALA A 6 -17.91 -5.07 42.19
CA ALA A 6 -18.29 -4.40 40.94
C ALA A 6 -18.08 -2.86 40.99
N ALA A 7 -18.30 -2.25 42.17
CA ALA A 7 -18.09 -0.82 42.40
C ALA A 7 -16.62 -0.36 42.29
N ALA A 8 -15.64 -1.27 42.35
CA ALA A 8 -14.23 -0.95 42.14
C ALA A 8 -13.83 -0.97 40.66
N LEU A 9 -14.62 -1.61 39.79
CA LEU A 9 -14.37 -1.67 38.34
C LEU A 9 -14.76 -0.36 37.63
N ASP A 10 -15.76 0.35 38.17
CA ASP A 10 -16.31 1.58 37.58
C ASP A 10 -15.54 2.87 37.98
N ASP A 11 -14.58 2.79 38.90
CA ASP A 11 -13.76 3.92 39.37
C ASP A 11 -12.29 3.72 38.96
N PRO A 12 -11.78 4.46 37.94
CA PRO A 12 -10.42 4.32 37.43
C PRO A 12 -9.33 4.56 38.48
N GLU A 13 -9.51 5.55 39.37
CA GLU A 13 -8.50 5.89 40.39
C GLU A 13 -8.41 4.79 41.44
N ARG A 14 -9.58 4.29 41.88
CA ARG A 14 -9.64 3.17 42.83
C ARG A 14 -9.07 1.89 42.24
N MET A 15 -9.34 1.60 40.97
CA MET A 15 -8.80 0.41 40.30
C MET A 15 -7.29 0.51 40.13
N GLN A 16 -6.78 1.66 39.69
CA GLN A 16 -5.35 1.91 39.60
C GLN A 16 -4.64 1.72 40.95
N GLY A 17 -5.23 2.21 42.05
CA GLY A 17 -4.71 2.00 43.40
C GLY A 17 -4.60 0.52 43.78
N ILE A 18 -5.60 -0.31 43.41
CA ILE A 18 -5.56 -1.76 43.63
C ILE A 18 -4.44 -2.41 42.82
N CYS A 19 -4.29 -2.06 41.53
CA CYS A 19 -3.22 -2.59 40.69
C CYS A 19 -1.83 -2.21 41.23
N LEU A 20 -1.63 -0.94 41.58
CA LEU A 20 -0.36 -0.44 42.11
C LEU A 20 -0.04 -0.98 43.51
N HIS A 21 -1.01 -1.47 44.27
CA HIS A 21 -0.73 -2.18 45.52
C HIS A 21 0.16 -3.43 45.32
N CYS A 22 -0.04 -4.12 44.19
CA CYS A 22 0.74 -5.31 43.83
C CYS A 22 1.87 -4.99 42.83
N HIS A 23 1.66 -4.06 41.91
CA HIS A 23 2.61 -3.74 40.84
C HIS A 23 3.48 -2.53 41.12
N GLY A 24 3.20 -1.71 42.14
CA GLY A 24 4.02 -0.56 42.50
C GLY A 24 5.45 -0.95 42.91
N ALA A 25 6.42 -0.10 42.57
CA ALA A 25 7.79 -0.18 43.06
C ALA A 25 7.92 0.61 44.38
N GLY A 26 8.28 -0.06 45.49
CA GLY A 26 8.51 0.57 46.81
C GLY A 26 8.51 -0.43 47.98
N ASP A 27 8.91 0.03 49.18
CA ASP A 27 9.07 -0.81 50.38
C ASP A 27 7.75 -1.32 51.00
N GLN A 28 6.60 -0.77 50.58
CA GLN A 28 5.28 -1.11 51.14
C GLN A 28 4.57 -2.29 50.47
N VAL A 29 5.26 -2.96 49.55
CA VAL A 29 4.62 -3.93 48.69
C VAL A 29 4.55 -5.29 49.39
N LYS A 30 3.40 -5.59 50.01
CA LYS A 30 3.14 -6.87 50.68
C LYS A 30 2.91 -7.98 49.64
N LYS A 31 4.00 -8.57 49.15
CA LYS A 31 3.98 -9.71 48.21
C LYS A 31 4.21 -11.02 48.95
N PRO A 32 3.48 -12.10 48.58
CA PRO A 32 3.95 -13.45 48.85
C PRO A 32 5.34 -13.65 48.23
N ALA A 33 6.28 -14.23 48.97
CA ALA A 33 7.67 -14.41 48.51
C ALA A 33 7.82 -15.21 47.20
N SER A 34 6.77 -15.93 46.80
CA SER A 34 6.70 -16.74 45.57
C SER A 34 6.35 -15.95 44.31
N VAL A 35 5.89 -14.70 44.39
CA VAL A 35 5.43 -13.92 43.22
C VAL A 35 6.28 -12.68 43.02
N ARG A 36 6.92 -12.57 41.85
CA ARG A 36 7.70 -11.39 41.41
C ARG A 36 7.01 -10.72 40.23
N PRO A 37 5.97 -9.91 40.46
CA PRO A 37 5.27 -9.28 39.35
C PRO A 37 6.15 -8.19 38.70
N PRO A 38 5.87 -7.83 37.43
CA PRO A 38 6.47 -6.65 36.83
C PRO A 38 6.14 -5.42 37.69
N LEU A 39 7.17 -4.61 37.96
CA LEU A 39 7.04 -3.42 38.80
C LEU A 39 6.79 -2.17 37.95
N ILE A 40 6.03 -1.23 38.50
CA ILE A 40 5.71 0.07 37.91
C ILE A 40 6.13 1.12 38.93
N ARG A 41 6.97 2.07 38.54
CA ARG A 41 7.24 3.24 39.37
C ARG A 41 6.07 4.21 39.18
N GLN A 42 5.36 4.52 40.26
CA GLN A 42 4.13 5.31 40.19
C GLN A 42 4.39 6.69 39.61
N GLU A 43 5.43 7.39 40.05
CA GLU A 43 5.82 8.71 39.52
C GLU A 43 6.11 8.69 38.01
N GLU A 44 6.71 7.61 37.49
CA GLU A 44 6.95 7.46 36.05
C GLU A 44 5.64 7.21 35.29
N TYR A 45 4.76 6.37 35.85
CA TYR A 45 3.46 6.06 35.25
C TYR A 45 2.55 7.29 35.18
N GLU A 46 2.51 8.09 36.24
CA GLU A 46 1.74 9.34 36.32
C GLU A 46 2.17 10.36 35.25
N GLY A 47 3.43 10.31 34.81
CA GLY A 47 3.95 11.13 33.71
C GLY A 47 3.63 10.61 32.30
N THR A 48 3.00 9.44 32.15
CA THR A 48 2.68 8.85 30.85
C THR A 48 1.39 9.43 30.25
N THR A 49 1.23 9.29 28.93
CA THR A 49 0.02 9.74 28.21
C THR A 49 -1.25 8.97 28.61
N HIS A 50 -1.12 7.82 29.27
CA HIS A 50 -2.23 6.94 29.66
C HIS A 50 -2.41 6.85 31.18
N ALA A 51 -1.79 7.74 31.96
CA ALA A 51 -1.80 7.73 33.42
C ALA A 51 -3.19 7.73 34.08
N GLY A 52 -4.22 8.24 33.39
CA GLY A 52 -5.60 8.32 33.87
C GLY A 52 -6.55 7.31 33.21
N ILE A 53 -6.03 6.35 32.44
CA ILE A 53 -6.84 5.29 31.83
C ILE A 53 -6.87 4.09 32.77
N ASN A 54 -8.06 3.54 33.04
CA ASN A 54 -8.20 2.34 33.85
C ASN A 54 -7.35 1.20 33.27
N CYS A 55 -6.53 0.56 34.11
CA CYS A 55 -5.64 -0.53 33.72
C CYS A 55 -6.38 -1.63 32.96
N THR A 56 -7.65 -1.90 33.29
CA THR A 56 -8.46 -2.92 32.63
C THR A 56 -8.81 -2.59 31.17
N VAL A 57 -8.67 -1.35 30.71
CA VAL A 57 -8.85 -1.01 29.29
C VAL A 57 -7.75 -1.67 28.44
N CYS A 58 -6.51 -1.66 28.93
CA CYS A 58 -5.37 -2.28 28.26
C CYS A 58 -5.10 -3.71 28.75
N HIS A 59 -5.62 -4.08 29.92
CA HIS A 59 -5.50 -5.40 30.53
C HIS A 59 -6.89 -5.93 30.92
N PRO A 60 -7.77 -6.22 29.95
CA PRO A 60 -9.19 -6.50 30.18
C PRO A 60 -9.45 -7.71 31.08
N GLU A 61 -8.54 -8.68 31.09
CA GLU A 61 -8.67 -9.89 31.89
C GLU A 61 -7.84 -9.83 33.19
N SER A 62 -7.27 -8.66 33.52
CA SER A 62 -6.40 -8.51 34.70
C SER A 62 -7.08 -8.79 36.03
N VAL A 63 -8.41 -8.71 36.05
CA VAL A 63 -9.24 -8.98 37.23
C VAL A 63 -9.60 -10.47 37.38
N ASN A 64 -9.28 -11.28 36.38
CA ASN A 64 -9.54 -12.72 36.37
C ASN A 64 -8.36 -13.52 36.97
N PHE A 65 -8.63 -14.79 37.27
CA PHE A 65 -7.59 -15.75 37.65
C PHE A 65 -6.64 -16.02 36.46
N GLU A 66 -5.37 -16.28 36.72
CA GLU A 66 -4.29 -16.39 35.70
C GLU A 66 -4.08 -15.12 34.85
N HIS A 67 -4.17 -13.93 35.46
CA HIS A 67 -3.95 -12.66 34.74
C HIS A 67 -2.53 -12.47 34.17
N ASP A 68 -1.59 -13.38 34.42
CA ASP A 68 -0.27 -13.40 33.80
C ASP A 68 -0.29 -13.92 32.35
N LYS A 69 -1.37 -14.62 31.95
CA LYS A 69 -1.54 -15.20 30.61
C LYS A 69 -2.49 -14.43 29.69
N GLN A 70 -2.99 -13.28 30.14
CA GLN A 70 -3.97 -12.49 29.39
C GLN A 70 -3.39 -11.84 28.12
N GLU A 71 -4.27 -11.57 27.17
CA GLU A 71 -3.95 -10.73 26.01
C GLU A 71 -4.05 -9.24 26.35
N ALA A 72 -3.22 -8.43 25.70
CA ALA A 72 -3.33 -6.98 25.79
C ALA A 72 -4.57 -6.50 25.02
N GLY A 73 -5.27 -5.51 25.57
CA GLY A 73 -6.42 -4.88 24.94
C GLY A 73 -6.08 -4.26 23.57
N ASP A 74 -7.09 -4.18 22.69
CA ASP A 74 -6.91 -3.67 21.34
C ASP A 74 -6.73 -2.14 21.33
N CYS A 75 -5.51 -1.69 21.00
CA CYS A 75 -5.18 -0.28 20.87
C CYS A 75 -6.09 0.47 19.88
N ARG A 76 -6.70 -0.25 18.92
CA ARG A 76 -7.54 0.32 17.86
C ARG A 76 -8.86 0.89 18.36
N HIS A 77 -9.26 0.58 19.60
CA HIS A 77 -10.44 1.18 20.20
C HIS A 77 -10.27 2.70 20.41
N CYS A 78 -9.04 3.18 20.59
CA CYS A 78 -8.74 4.60 20.80
C CYS A 78 -7.78 5.18 19.74
N HIS A 79 -6.97 4.35 19.07
CA HIS A 79 -5.96 4.79 18.10
C HIS A 79 -6.26 4.28 16.69
N ARG A 80 -5.98 5.10 15.69
CA ARG A 80 -6.09 4.69 14.29
C ARG A 80 -4.72 4.32 13.73
N PRO A 81 -4.62 3.26 12.89
CA PRO A 81 -3.39 2.96 12.17
C PRO A 81 -2.93 4.16 11.34
N HIS A 82 -1.62 4.35 11.25
CA HIS A 82 -1.05 5.42 10.43
C HIS A 82 -1.19 5.09 8.94
N ALA A 83 -1.43 6.11 8.12
CA ALA A 83 -1.40 5.96 6.67
C ALA A 83 0.00 5.58 6.17
N GLU A 84 0.08 4.87 5.04
CA GLU A 84 1.37 4.45 4.44
C GLU A 84 2.34 5.62 4.19
N LYS A 85 1.83 6.84 4.00
CA LYS A 85 2.65 8.05 3.84
C LYS A 85 3.55 8.31 5.06
N VAL A 86 3.05 7.99 6.26
CA VAL A 86 3.76 8.23 7.53
C VAL A 86 4.55 7.00 7.94
N ALA A 87 3.94 5.82 7.83
CA ALA A 87 4.54 4.57 8.27
C ALA A 87 5.36 3.85 7.18
N HIS A 88 5.49 4.43 5.99
CA HIS A 88 6.14 3.85 4.79
C HIS A 88 5.44 2.60 4.19
N ASP A 89 4.74 1.81 5.01
CA ASP A 89 3.82 0.73 4.60
C ASP A 89 2.67 0.69 5.61
N ALA A 90 1.56 0.03 5.28
CA ALA A 90 0.38 0.02 6.16
C ALA A 90 0.60 -0.77 7.48
N HIS A 91 1.63 -1.62 7.54
CA HIS A 91 1.99 -2.41 8.73
C HIS A 91 0.82 -3.19 9.36
N ILE A 92 -0.18 -3.60 8.56
CA ILE A 92 -1.40 -4.26 9.05
C ILE A 92 -1.11 -5.56 9.84
N GLY A 93 -0.06 -6.29 9.45
CA GLY A 93 0.41 -7.50 10.14
C GLY A 93 1.36 -7.23 11.31
N VAL A 94 1.46 -6.00 11.81
CA VAL A 94 2.34 -5.63 12.94
C VAL A 94 1.49 -5.05 14.06
N GLY A 95 1.48 -5.73 15.21
CA GLY A 95 0.80 -5.24 16.40
C GLY A 95 1.40 -3.92 16.87
N CYS A 96 0.55 -2.97 17.26
CA CYS A 96 0.97 -1.61 17.66
C CYS A 96 2.08 -1.66 18.72
N GLY A 97 1.97 -2.60 19.66
CA GLY A 97 2.94 -2.74 20.73
C GLY A 97 4.35 -3.15 20.30
N ALA A 98 4.50 -3.85 19.17
CA ALA A 98 5.81 -4.19 18.62
C ALA A 98 6.62 -2.95 18.21
N CYS A 99 5.92 -1.89 17.80
CA CYS A 99 6.53 -0.61 17.45
C CYS A 99 6.55 0.38 18.63
N HIS A 100 5.43 0.52 19.35
CA HIS A 100 5.23 1.61 20.32
C HIS A 100 5.68 1.32 21.75
N LEU A 101 5.81 0.05 22.16
CA LEU A 101 6.20 -0.28 23.52
C LEU A 101 7.73 -0.23 23.68
N LYS A 102 8.17 0.37 24.79
CA LYS A 102 9.58 0.38 25.19
C LYS A 102 9.96 -0.92 25.90
N GLY A 103 11.21 -1.35 25.73
CA GLY A 103 11.76 -2.52 26.41
C GLY A 103 11.22 -3.86 25.91
N VAL A 104 10.60 -3.89 24.73
CA VAL A 104 10.12 -5.11 24.07
C VAL A 104 10.90 -5.43 22.80
N THR A 105 10.96 -6.70 22.44
CA THR A 105 11.55 -7.19 21.21
C THR A 105 10.44 -7.63 20.26
N PRO A 106 10.37 -7.12 19.03
CA PRO A 106 9.44 -7.63 18.04
C PRO A 106 9.69 -9.12 17.78
N ALA A 107 8.62 -9.90 17.83
CA ALA A 107 8.65 -11.33 17.61
C ALA A 107 7.49 -11.72 16.71
N LYS A 108 7.67 -12.74 15.90
CA LYS A 108 6.61 -13.22 15.02
C LYS A 108 5.81 -14.29 15.74
N HIS A 109 4.49 -14.14 15.76
CA HIS A 109 3.62 -15.16 16.32
C HIS A 109 3.66 -16.42 15.43
N PRO A 110 3.88 -17.62 16.00
CA PRO A 110 4.12 -18.83 15.22
C PRO A 110 2.90 -19.26 14.39
N GLU A 111 1.68 -19.05 14.90
CA GLU A 111 0.44 -19.48 14.23
C GLU A 111 -0.13 -18.41 13.31
N SER A 112 -0.49 -17.23 13.83
CA SER A 112 -1.07 -16.13 13.04
C SER A 112 -0.08 -15.44 12.08
N GLY A 113 1.23 -15.58 12.29
CA GLY A 113 2.25 -14.91 11.48
C GLY A 113 2.37 -13.39 11.70
N VAL A 114 1.52 -12.81 12.56
CA VAL A 114 1.54 -11.39 12.95
C VAL A 114 2.79 -11.08 13.76
N VAL A 115 3.37 -9.91 13.54
CA VAL A 115 4.48 -9.41 14.37
C VAL A 115 3.91 -8.88 15.66
N VAL A 116 4.10 -9.65 16.72
CA VAL A 116 3.79 -9.29 18.11
C VAL A 116 5.06 -8.80 18.80
N TRP A 117 4.99 -8.66 20.12
CA TRP A 117 6.13 -8.27 20.94
C TRP A 117 6.32 -9.30 22.05
N SER A 118 7.59 -9.49 22.44
CA SER A 118 7.96 -10.26 23.60
C SER A 118 8.90 -9.45 24.48
N ARG A 119 9.03 -9.86 25.74
CA ARG A 119 9.98 -9.26 26.66
C ARG A 119 10.61 -10.37 27.49
N ASP A 120 11.91 -10.25 27.74
CA ASP A 120 12.57 -11.09 28.73
C ASP A 120 12.02 -10.71 30.12
N GLN A 121 11.13 -11.54 30.65
CA GLN A 121 10.58 -11.41 32.00
C GLN A 121 11.66 -11.71 33.04
N LYS A 122 12.65 -10.83 33.19
CA LYS A 122 13.48 -10.80 34.41
C LYS A 122 12.64 -10.13 35.50
N GLY A 123 11.90 -10.96 36.24
CA GLY A 123 11.01 -10.51 37.32
C GLY A 123 11.73 -9.61 38.34
N GLY A 124 11.03 -8.57 38.80
CA GLY A 124 11.54 -7.60 39.78
C GLY A 124 12.16 -6.32 39.22
N GLY A 125 12.35 -6.21 37.89
CA GLY A 125 12.75 -4.95 37.25
C GLY A 125 11.58 -3.98 37.06
N ILE A 126 11.86 -2.69 37.06
CA ILE A 126 10.88 -1.66 36.69
C ILE A 126 10.53 -1.79 35.21
N SER A 127 9.23 -1.67 34.90
CA SER A 127 8.65 -1.87 33.58
C SER A 127 8.46 -0.54 32.87
N SER A 128 9.18 -0.34 31.77
CA SER A 128 9.02 0.82 30.88
C SER A 128 7.87 0.67 29.87
N ILE A 129 7.09 -0.42 29.91
CA ILE A 129 6.09 -0.73 28.88
C ILE A 129 4.95 0.30 28.81
N HIS A 130 4.66 0.95 29.94
CA HIS A 130 3.65 2.00 30.04
C HIS A 130 4.13 3.35 29.49
N GLU A 131 5.43 3.50 29.26
CA GLU A 131 5.99 4.64 28.53
C GLU A 131 5.80 4.43 27.02
N MET A 132 4.58 4.64 26.54
CA MET A 132 4.20 4.40 25.14
C MET A 132 4.61 5.54 24.18
N ARG A 133 5.48 6.44 24.65
CA ARG A 133 6.09 7.49 23.83
C ARG A 133 7.45 7.02 23.34
N LEU A 134 7.64 6.95 22.04
CA LEU A 134 8.95 6.65 21.47
C LEU A 134 9.84 7.91 21.62
N ASP A 135 10.85 7.86 22.49
CA ASP A 135 11.86 8.93 22.64
C ASP A 135 12.89 8.95 21.50
N ARG A 136 12.78 7.98 20.58
CA ARG A 136 13.69 7.75 19.48
C ARG A 136 13.25 8.49 18.24
N THR A 137 14.21 8.81 17.36
CA THR A 137 13.87 9.28 16.02
C THR A 137 13.03 8.22 15.29
N ALA A 138 12.21 8.65 14.32
CA ALA A 138 11.39 7.72 13.54
C ALA A 138 12.22 6.58 12.93
N GLU A 139 13.45 6.89 12.48
CA GLU A 139 14.37 5.92 11.87
C GLU A 139 14.88 4.84 12.84
N GLU A 140 15.18 5.21 14.08
CA GLU A 140 15.64 4.26 15.10
C GLU A 140 14.56 3.25 15.49
N SER A 141 13.29 3.66 15.42
CA SER A 141 12.16 2.77 15.67
C SER A 141 12.00 1.72 14.56
N CYS A 142 12.21 2.10 13.28
CA CYS A 142 12.19 1.17 12.15
C CYS A 142 13.25 0.06 12.26
N ARG A 143 14.46 0.39 12.76
CA ARG A 143 15.57 -0.56 12.91
C ARG A 143 15.31 -1.71 13.89
N ARG A 144 14.21 -1.68 14.65
CA ARG A 144 13.77 -2.81 15.49
C ARG A 144 13.36 -4.03 14.65
N CYS A 145 12.85 -3.80 13.44
CA CYS A 145 12.39 -4.84 12.52
C CYS A 145 13.21 -4.87 11.22
N HIS A 146 13.64 -3.70 10.73
CA HIS A 146 14.34 -3.55 9.46
C HIS A 146 15.85 -3.79 9.61
N THR A 147 16.23 -5.05 9.77
CA THR A 147 17.63 -5.51 9.79
C THR A 147 17.83 -6.76 8.93
N ALA A 148 19.03 -6.97 8.43
CA ALA A 148 19.34 -8.15 7.62
C ALA A 148 19.22 -9.43 8.47
N GLY A 149 18.52 -10.44 7.95
CA GLY A 149 18.32 -11.71 8.63
C GLY A 149 17.32 -11.66 9.79
N ASN A 150 16.49 -10.61 9.88
CA ASN A 150 15.47 -10.51 10.92
C ASN A 150 14.48 -11.70 10.84
N ARG A 151 13.91 -12.05 11.98
CA ARG A 151 12.96 -13.18 12.11
C ARG A 151 11.49 -12.75 12.01
N VAL A 152 11.24 -11.45 11.87
CA VAL A 152 9.88 -10.89 11.77
C VAL A 152 9.37 -10.82 10.34
N GLY A 153 10.23 -11.09 9.35
CA GLY A 153 9.85 -11.09 7.94
C GLY A 153 9.73 -9.70 7.34
N ALA A 154 10.51 -8.72 7.86
CA ALA A 154 10.57 -7.36 7.32
C ALA A 154 11.74 -7.21 6.33
N ALA A 155 11.67 -6.26 5.39
CA ALA A 155 12.81 -5.95 4.54
C ALA A 155 13.91 -5.30 5.40
N ALA A 156 15.17 -5.67 5.20
CA ALA A 156 16.29 -5.06 5.93
C ALA A 156 16.40 -3.55 5.65
N MET A 157 16.01 -3.15 4.44
CA MET A 157 15.94 -1.76 4.03
C MET A 157 14.59 -1.16 4.43
N VAL A 158 14.61 0.04 5.02
CA VAL A 158 13.39 0.84 5.20
C VAL A 158 13.04 1.44 3.85
N LEU A 159 12.01 0.88 3.21
CA LEU A 159 11.56 1.33 1.89
C LEU A 159 10.70 2.59 2.03
N PRO A 160 10.67 3.48 1.03
CA PRO A 160 9.78 4.64 1.05
C PRO A 160 8.32 4.21 0.87
N ALA A 161 7.40 5.10 1.24
CA ALA A 161 5.99 4.95 0.89
C ALA A 161 5.80 4.84 -0.63
N LYS A 162 4.85 4.00 -1.05
CA LYS A 162 4.50 3.84 -2.47
C LYS A 162 3.93 5.16 -2.98
N SER A 163 4.54 5.72 -4.01
CA SER A 163 4.25 7.08 -4.48
C SER A 163 3.06 7.15 -5.42
N LEU A 164 2.74 8.36 -5.89
CA LEU A 164 1.73 8.60 -6.91
C LEU A 164 1.93 7.76 -8.19
N LEU A 165 3.18 7.45 -8.58
CA LEU A 165 3.45 6.67 -9.79
C LEU A 165 3.04 5.19 -9.66
N CYS A 166 2.94 4.68 -8.43
CA CYS A 166 2.55 3.29 -8.18
C CYS A 166 1.03 3.10 -8.16
N MET A 167 0.26 4.18 -7.98
CA MET A 167 -1.19 4.18 -7.84
C MET A 167 -1.97 3.48 -8.97
N PRO A 168 -1.55 3.55 -10.25
CA PRO A 168 -2.18 2.79 -11.33
C PRO A 168 -2.13 1.27 -11.17
N CYS A 169 -1.29 0.74 -10.26
CA CYS A 169 -1.02 -0.69 -10.16
C CYS A 169 -1.50 -1.32 -8.85
N HIS A 170 -1.55 -0.57 -7.74
CA HIS A 170 -2.03 -1.03 -6.43
C HIS A 170 -2.25 0.15 -5.48
N THR A 171 -2.74 -0.12 -4.27
CA THR A 171 -2.87 0.86 -3.18
C THR A 171 -1.53 1.58 -2.95
N ALA A 172 -1.54 2.90 -3.02
CA ALA A 172 -0.36 3.76 -2.90
C ALA A 172 -0.77 5.10 -2.26
N THR A 173 0.14 6.07 -2.22
CA THR A 173 -0.10 7.39 -1.61
C THR A 173 -0.06 8.51 -2.64
N PHE A 174 -0.57 9.69 -2.30
CA PHE A 174 -0.37 10.92 -3.09
C PHE A 174 1.03 11.56 -2.89
N SER A 175 1.99 10.83 -2.33
CA SER A 175 3.32 11.37 -2.08
C SER A 175 4.14 11.47 -3.37
N VAL A 176 4.95 12.54 -3.44
CA VAL A 176 5.98 12.76 -4.45
C VAL A 176 7.25 13.14 -3.68
N GLY A 177 7.89 12.14 -3.09
CA GLY A 177 9.01 12.34 -2.17
C GLY A 177 10.30 11.62 -2.58
N ASP A 178 10.21 10.56 -3.38
CA ASP A 178 11.37 9.79 -3.83
C ASP A 178 11.85 10.23 -5.21
N THR A 179 13.15 10.03 -5.45
CA THR A 179 13.84 10.43 -6.67
C THR A 179 13.26 9.79 -7.93
N ILE A 180 12.82 8.52 -7.86
CA ILE A 180 12.29 7.80 -9.02
C ILE A 180 10.98 8.45 -9.48
N THR A 181 10.11 8.74 -8.52
CA THR A 181 8.84 9.44 -8.76
C THR A 181 9.06 10.82 -9.34
N ILE A 182 9.95 11.61 -8.74
CA ILE A 182 10.23 12.97 -9.21
C ILE A 182 10.76 12.95 -10.64
N LEU A 183 11.79 12.14 -10.92
CA LEU A 183 12.37 12.05 -12.27
C LEU A 183 11.36 11.53 -13.29
N GLY A 184 10.59 10.49 -12.94
CA GLY A 184 9.56 9.93 -13.82
C GLY A 184 8.49 10.95 -14.20
N ILE A 185 7.99 11.71 -13.22
CA ILE A 185 7.00 12.77 -13.42
C ILE A 185 7.58 13.92 -14.27
N VAL A 186 8.81 14.37 -13.98
CA VAL A 186 9.46 15.46 -14.73
C VAL A 186 9.62 15.08 -16.20
N VAL A 187 10.14 13.88 -16.49
CA VAL A 187 10.32 13.40 -17.87
C VAL A 187 8.97 13.21 -18.56
N PHE A 188 7.97 12.66 -17.85
CA PHE A 188 6.62 12.51 -18.38
C PHE A 188 6.01 13.84 -18.81
N PHE A 189 6.02 14.86 -17.95
CA PHE A 189 5.45 16.17 -18.28
C PHE A 189 6.27 16.91 -19.33
N ALA A 190 7.60 16.81 -19.31
CA ALA A 190 8.45 17.34 -20.37
C ALA A 190 8.08 16.72 -21.73
N GLY A 191 7.87 15.40 -21.78
CA GLY A 191 7.43 14.70 -22.98
C GLY A 191 6.04 15.16 -23.46
N LEU A 192 5.09 15.36 -22.56
CA LEU A 192 3.77 15.90 -22.91
C LEU A 192 3.85 17.32 -23.47
N ILE A 193 4.69 18.19 -22.88
CA ILE A 193 4.92 19.54 -23.38
C ILE A 193 5.52 19.50 -24.78
N LEU A 194 6.54 18.66 -25.01
CA LEU A 194 7.16 18.48 -26.32
C LEU A 194 6.16 17.96 -27.35
N PHE A 195 5.28 17.02 -26.97
CA PHE A 195 4.24 16.51 -27.85
C PHE A 195 3.21 17.59 -28.23
N LEU A 196 2.81 18.43 -27.28
CA LEU A 196 1.84 19.51 -27.50
C LEU A 196 2.46 20.76 -28.15
N ALA A 197 3.78 20.91 -28.11
CA ALA A 197 4.47 22.10 -28.58
C ALA A 197 4.10 22.50 -30.02
N PRO A 198 4.06 21.60 -31.03
CA PRO A 198 3.66 21.97 -32.39
C PRO A 198 2.23 22.53 -32.49
N ALA A 199 1.30 22.03 -31.67
CA ALA A 199 -0.08 22.52 -31.66
C ALA A 199 -0.19 23.91 -31.00
N LEU A 200 0.65 24.18 -29.99
CA LEU A 200 0.69 25.46 -29.28
C LEU A 200 1.43 26.54 -30.06
N THR A 201 2.49 26.17 -30.79
CA THR A 201 3.29 27.10 -31.63
C THR A 201 2.76 27.25 -33.05
N GLY A 202 1.94 26.31 -33.53
CA GLY A 202 1.31 26.36 -34.85
C GLY A 202 0.36 27.56 -35.04
N GLY A 203 0.37 28.12 -36.26
CA GLY A 203 -0.33 29.37 -36.63
C GLY A 203 -1.87 29.29 -36.75
N GLY A 204 -2.52 28.23 -36.27
CA GLY A 204 -3.96 28.00 -36.43
C GLY A 204 -4.88 28.75 -35.45
N GLY A 205 -4.34 29.58 -34.57
CA GLY A 205 -5.11 30.40 -33.62
C GLY A 205 -5.02 31.89 -33.95
N LYS A 206 -6.01 32.70 -33.50
CA LYS A 206 -6.06 34.16 -33.69
C LYS A 206 -4.66 34.79 -33.64
N ALA A 207 -4.29 35.52 -34.69
CA ALA A 207 -3.00 36.20 -34.82
C ALA A 207 -2.71 37.03 -33.55
N GLY A 208 -1.55 36.81 -32.94
CA GLY A 208 -1.12 37.51 -31.71
C GLY A 208 -1.34 36.75 -30.38
N SER A 209 -1.96 35.57 -30.39
CA SER A 209 -2.10 34.75 -29.18
C SER A 209 -0.82 33.95 -28.89
N GLY A 210 -0.11 34.29 -27.82
CA GLY A 210 1.06 33.53 -27.35
C GLY A 210 0.69 32.11 -26.89
N PRO A 211 1.64 31.17 -26.79
CA PRO A 211 1.39 29.76 -26.46
C PRO A 211 0.55 29.57 -25.18
N PHE A 212 0.82 30.40 -24.15
CA PHE A 212 0.10 30.38 -22.89
C PHE A 212 -1.37 30.78 -23.02
N SER A 213 -1.69 31.78 -23.85
CA SER A 213 -3.07 32.20 -24.09
C SER A 213 -3.89 31.16 -24.85
N LYS A 214 -3.27 30.43 -25.78
CA LYS A 214 -3.91 29.30 -26.48
C LYS A 214 -4.20 28.13 -25.53
N PHE A 215 -3.27 27.85 -24.61
CA PHE A 215 -3.46 26.84 -23.56
C PHE A 215 -4.64 27.18 -22.64
N LEU A 216 -4.73 28.44 -22.18
CA LEU A 216 -5.85 28.89 -21.34
C LEU A 216 -7.19 28.85 -22.08
N LEU A 217 -7.22 29.17 -23.37
CA LEU A 217 -8.44 29.05 -24.20
C LEU A 217 -8.90 27.59 -24.33
N LEU A 218 -7.97 26.65 -24.54
CA LEU A 218 -8.28 25.21 -24.57
C LEU A 218 -8.89 24.71 -23.26
N ILE A 219 -8.35 25.14 -22.12
CA ILE A 219 -8.91 24.82 -20.79
C ILE A 219 -10.31 25.43 -20.64
N GLY A 220 -10.46 26.70 -20.99
CA GLY A 220 -11.74 27.41 -20.89
C GLY A 220 -12.86 26.78 -21.72
N ASP A 221 -12.54 26.33 -22.93
CA ASP A 221 -13.48 25.63 -23.80
C ASP A 221 -13.83 24.23 -23.24
N GLY A 222 -12.85 23.53 -22.66
CA GLY A 222 -13.09 22.27 -21.95
C GLY A 222 -14.06 22.41 -20.77
N ILE A 223 -13.91 23.47 -19.97
CA ILE A 223 -14.79 23.74 -18.83
C ILE A 223 -16.23 24.04 -19.30
N LYS A 224 -16.40 24.86 -20.33
CA LYS A 224 -17.74 25.16 -20.88
C LYS A 224 -18.48 23.92 -21.37
N VAL A 225 -17.75 22.94 -21.89
CA VAL A 225 -18.33 21.68 -22.36
C VAL A 225 -18.92 20.86 -21.22
N LEU A 226 -18.31 20.87 -20.01
CA LEU A 226 -18.81 20.17 -18.82
C LEU A 226 -20.21 20.64 -18.37
N PHE A 227 -20.52 21.92 -18.59
CA PHE A 227 -21.81 22.51 -18.22
C PHE A 227 -22.85 22.50 -19.36
N SER A 228 -22.61 21.78 -20.45
CA SER A 228 -23.50 21.73 -21.62
C SER A 228 -24.18 20.37 -21.78
N ARG A 229 -25.27 20.31 -22.58
CA ARG A 229 -25.91 19.03 -22.98
C ARG A 229 -24.95 18.07 -23.70
N ARG A 230 -23.77 18.53 -24.14
CA ARG A 230 -22.71 17.68 -24.72
C ARG A 230 -22.10 16.73 -23.68
N VAL A 231 -22.23 17.01 -22.38
CA VAL A 231 -21.70 16.15 -21.32
C VAL A 231 -22.26 14.72 -21.40
N PHE A 232 -23.55 14.54 -21.66
CA PHE A 232 -24.16 13.21 -21.81
C PHE A 232 -23.59 12.44 -23.01
N ARG A 233 -23.30 13.14 -24.11
CA ARG A 233 -22.66 12.55 -25.29
C ARG A 233 -21.23 12.12 -24.96
N ILE A 234 -20.47 12.95 -24.25
CA ILE A 234 -19.10 12.65 -23.83
C ILE A 234 -19.08 11.46 -22.88
N VAL A 235 -19.95 11.43 -21.87
CA VAL A 235 -20.08 10.28 -20.95
C VAL A 235 -20.41 9.00 -21.73
N LYS A 236 -21.32 9.06 -22.71
CA LYS A 236 -21.63 7.91 -23.58
C LYS A 236 -20.43 7.45 -24.39
N ILE A 237 -19.63 8.37 -24.93
CA ILE A 237 -18.41 8.05 -25.70
C ILE A 237 -17.35 7.46 -24.78
N LEU A 238 -17.08 8.07 -23.62
CA LEU A 238 -16.15 7.53 -22.63
C LEU A 238 -16.56 6.13 -22.18
N PHE A 239 -17.84 5.92 -21.89
CA PHE A 239 -18.33 4.61 -21.47
C PHE A 239 -18.25 3.57 -22.60
N LEU A 240 -18.81 3.86 -23.77
CA LEU A 240 -18.90 2.86 -24.85
C LEU A 240 -17.56 2.68 -25.60
N ASP A 241 -16.86 3.77 -25.90
CA ASP A 241 -15.69 3.73 -26.78
C ASP A 241 -14.36 3.70 -26.01
N VAL A 242 -14.27 4.24 -24.79
CA VAL A 242 -13.06 4.14 -23.94
C VAL A 242 -13.14 2.92 -23.01
N LEU A 243 -14.16 2.84 -22.16
CA LEU A 243 -14.27 1.76 -21.16
C LEU A 243 -14.62 0.41 -21.81
N LEU A 244 -15.70 0.34 -22.60
CA LEU A 244 -16.09 -0.91 -23.27
C LEU A 244 -15.35 -1.16 -24.59
N GLN A 245 -14.56 -0.19 -25.07
CA GLN A 245 -13.74 -0.31 -26.28
C GLN A 245 -14.53 -0.74 -27.54
N ARG A 246 -15.79 -0.29 -27.66
CA ARG A 246 -16.74 -0.71 -28.71
C ARG A 246 -16.19 -0.56 -30.14
N ARG A 247 -15.45 0.52 -30.43
CA ARG A 247 -14.83 0.72 -31.77
C ARG A 247 -13.81 -0.36 -32.09
N LEU A 248 -12.98 -0.74 -31.11
CA LEU A 248 -12.00 -1.81 -31.27
C LEU A 248 -12.70 -3.15 -31.47
N TYR A 249 -13.76 -3.43 -30.71
CA TYR A 249 -14.58 -4.64 -30.86
C TYR A 249 -15.14 -4.76 -32.28
N LYS A 250 -15.76 -3.70 -32.80
CA LYS A 250 -16.31 -3.67 -34.17
C LYS A 250 -15.23 -3.87 -35.25
N ARG A 251 -14.01 -3.37 -35.02
CA ARG A 251 -12.91 -3.49 -35.99
C ARG A 251 -12.24 -4.88 -35.96
N SER A 252 -12.09 -5.48 -34.78
CA SER A 252 -11.48 -6.80 -34.61
C SER A 252 -11.72 -7.34 -33.21
N ARG A 253 -12.55 -8.38 -33.10
CA ARG A 253 -12.81 -9.07 -31.83
C ARG A 253 -11.54 -9.60 -31.17
N GLY A 254 -10.60 -10.16 -31.95
CA GLY A 254 -9.34 -10.68 -31.41
C GLY A 254 -8.45 -9.58 -30.80
N ARG A 255 -8.32 -8.42 -31.45
CA ARG A 255 -7.59 -7.28 -30.87
C ARG A 255 -8.28 -6.73 -29.62
N TRP A 256 -9.60 -6.71 -29.63
CA TRP A 256 -10.38 -6.31 -28.46
C TRP A 256 -10.15 -7.23 -27.26
N VAL A 257 -10.13 -8.56 -27.46
CA VAL A 257 -9.83 -9.51 -26.37
C VAL A 257 -8.43 -9.27 -25.80
N ILE A 258 -7.40 -9.22 -26.66
CA ILE A 258 -6.01 -9.01 -26.22
C ILE A 258 -5.86 -7.67 -25.48
N HIS A 259 -6.45 -6.60 -26.02
CA HIS A 259 -6.37 -5.28 -25.38
C HIS A 259 -7.17 -5.25 -24.07
N SER A 260 -8.32 -5.92 -23.99
CA SER A 260 -9.12 -6.05 -22.77
C SER A 260 -8.35 -6.77 -21.65
N LEU A 261 -7.58 -7.81 -21.99
CA LEU A 261 -6.70 -8.52 -21.06
C LEU A 261 -5.57 -7.66 -20.48
N ILE A 262 -5.25 -6.53 -21.11
CA ILE A 262 -4.24 -5.57 -20.61
C ILE A 262 -4.94 -4.41 -19.90
N PHE A 263 -5.92 -3.80 -20.56
CA PHE A 263 -6.60 -2.60 -20.10
C PHE A 263 -7.40 -2.81 -18.80
N TYR A 264 -8.23 -3.86 -18.73
CA TYR A 264 -9.08 -4.04 -17.55
C TYR A 264 -8.27 -4.33 -16.28
N PRO A 265 -7.20 -5.14 -16.30
CA PRO A 265 -6.29 -5.24 -15.15
C PRO A 265 -5.77 -3.88 -14.66
N PHE A 266 -5.29 -3.00 -15.55
CA PHE A 266 -4.85 -1.67 -15.14
C PHE A 266 -5.98 -0.84 -14.52
N VAL A 267 -7.16 -0.81 -15.15
CA VAL A 267 -8.31 -0.05 -14.63
C VAL A 267 -8.76 -0.59 -13.27
N LEU A 268 -8.93 -1.90 -13.15
CA LEU A 268 -9.40 -2.55 -11.93
C LEU A 268 -8.41 -2.33 -10.77
N ARG A 269 -7.10 -2.50 -11.01
CA ARG A 269 -6.06 -2.28 -10.00
C ARG A 269 -5.96 -0.82 -9.59
N PHE A 270 -6.07 0.12 -10.53
CA PHE A 270 -6.13 1.54 -10.24
C PHE A 270 -7.33 1.91 -9.36
N LEU A 271 -8.53 1.43 -9.72
CA LEU A 271 -9.75 1.70 -8.95
C LEU A 271 -9.66 1.10 -7.54
N TRP A 272 -9.16 -0.13 -7.40
CA TRP A 272 -8.92 -0.74 -6.09
C TRP A 272 -7.96 0.11 -5.26
N GLY A 273 -6.82 0.51 -5.84
CA GLY A 273 -5.79 1.27 -5.13
C GLY A 273 -6.26 2.65 -4.68
N VAL A 274 -6.98 3.37 -5.54
CA VAL A 274 -7.57 4.68 -5.21
C VAL A 274 -8.67 4.54 -4.15
N ALA A 275 -9.55 3.53 -4.28
CA ALA A 275 -10.58 3.29 -3.29
C ALA A 275 -9.99 2.98 -1.91
N ALA A 276 -9.01 2.07 -1.84
CA ALA A 276 -8.31 1.72 -0.60
C ALA A 276 -7.62 2.95 0.03
N LEU A 277 -6.97 3.79 -0.77
CA LEU A 277 -6.37 5.05 -0.29
C LEU A 277 -7.42 6.03 0.25
N ILE A 278 -8.48 6.30 -0.51
CA ILE A 278 -9.51 7.25 -0.10
C ILE A 278 -10.18 6.77 1.19
N PHE A 279 -10.66 5.53 1.23
CA PHE A 279 -11.38 5.04 2.40
C PHE A 279 -10.50 4.95 3.66
N SER A 280 -9.24 4.53 3.52
CA SER A 280 -8.31 4.47 4.66
C SER A 280 -7.90 5.85 5.19
N THR A 281 -7.90 6.89 4.34
CA THR A 281 -7.50 8.25 4.75
C THR A 281 -8.66 9.15 5.16
N GLN A 282 -9.88 8.88 4.70
CA GLN A 282 -11.08 9.63 5.08
C GLN A 282 -11.68 9.19 6.43
N GLY A 283 -11.04 8.23 7.11
CA GLY A 283 -11.48 7.77 8.44
C GLY A 283 -12.75 6.93 8.40
N PHE A 284 -13.00 6.21 7.30
CA PHE A 284 -14.10 5.24 7.25
C PHE A 284 -13.74 4.03 8.12
N GLU A 285 -14.41 3.88 9.25
CA GLU A 285 -14.10 2.85 10.24
C GLU A 285 -14.82 1.54 9.90
N SER A 286 -14.20 0.75 9.03
CA SER A 286 -14.70 -0.59 8.73
C SER A 286 -13.58 -1.57 8.40
N ASN A 287 -13.75 -2.82 8.83
CA ASN A 287 -12.76 -3.89 8.67
C ASN A 287 -12.41 -4.11 7.18
N TRP A 288 -13.41 -4.07 6.30
CA TRP A 288 -13.20 -4.28 4.85
C TRP A 288 -12.24 -3.26 4.22
N VAL A 289 -12.16 -2.03 4.75
CA VAL A 289 -11.21 -1.02 4.25
C VAL A 289 -9.77 -1.46 4.52
N TRP A 290 -9.50 -1.95 5.72
CA TRP A 290 -8.18 -2.42 6.12
C TRP A 290 -7.83 -3.74 5.44
N GLU A 291 -8.81 -4.62 5.20
CA GLU A 291 -8.66 -5.81 4.37
C GLU A 291 -8.27 -5.46 2.91
N MET A 292 -8.86 -4.40 2.33
CA MET A 292 -8.48 -3.92 1.00
C MET A 292 -7.06 -3.34 0.92
N VAL A 293 -6.60 -2.74 2.02
CA VAL A 293 -5.23 -2.22 2.16
C VAL A 293 -4.23 -3.35 2.41
N ASP A 294 -4.63 -4.39 3.13
CA ASP A 294 -3.78 -5.54 3.42
C ASP A 294 -3.57 -6.42 2.19
N LYS A 295 -2.37 -6.31 1.64
CA LYS A 295 -1.87 -7.15 0.54
C LYS A 295 -1.80 -8.65 0.85
N ASN A 296 -1.88 -9.05 2.13
CA ASN A 296 -1.92 -10.46 2.54
C ASN A 296 -3.35 -10.99 2.66
N HIS A 297 -4.35 -10.11 2.70
CA HIS A 297 -5.72 -10.55 2.86
C HIS A 297 -6.16 -11.41 1.67
N PRO A 298 -6.82 -12.57 1.88
CA PRO A 298 -7.17 -13.52 0.82
C PRO A 298 -7.84 -12.90 -0.41
N LEU A 299 -8.82 -12.03 -0.20
CA LEU A 299 -9.57 -11.40 -1.29
C LEU A 299 -8.69 -10.43 -2.09
N THR A 300 -7.88 -9.64 -1.39
CA THR A 300 -6.97 -8.66 -1.97
C THR A 300 -5.88 -9.36 -2.78
N ALA A 301 -5.27 -10.38 -2.18
CA ALA A 301 -4.30 -11.27 -2.83
C ALA A 301 -4.88 -11.90 -4.11
N PHE A 302 -6.05 -12.54 -4.02
CA PHE A 302 -6.72 -13.16 -5.17
C PHE A 302 -7.01 -12.18 -6.31
N PHE A 303 -7.50 -10.98 -5.98
CA PHE A 303 -7.80 -9.95 -6.97
C PHE A 303 -6.54 -9.51 -7.72
N PHE A 304 -5.45 -9.25 -7.01
CA PHE A 304 -4.19 -8.85 -7.62
C PHE A 304 -3.49 -9.98 -8.37
N GLU A 305 -3.66 -11.22 -7.92
CA GLU A 305 -3.19 -12.44 -8.57
C GLU A 305 -3.86 -12.63 -9.94
N VAL A 306 -5.20 -12.67 -9.98
CA VAL A 306 -5.97 -12.86 -11.21
C VAL A 306 -5.70 -11.73 -12.20
N THR A 307 -5.76 -10.47 -11.76
CA THR A 307 -5.51 -9.32 -12.65
C THR A 307 -4.07 -9.32 -13.18
N GLY A 308 -3.09 -9.72 -12.38
CA GLY A 308 -1.70 -9.85 -12.81
C GLY A 308 -1.50 -10.94 -13.87
N ILE A 309 -2.16 -12.09 -13.72
CA ILE A 309 -2.09 -13.18 -14.70
C ILE A 309 -2.77 -12.78 -16.01
N LEU A 310 -3.95 -12.16 -15.95
CA LEU A 310 -4.63 -11.66 -17.14
C LEU A 310 -3.75 -10.68 -17.91
N LEU A 311 -3.05 -9.80 -17.20
CA LEU A 311 -2.10 -8.85 -17.78
C LEU A 311 -0.94 -9.58 -18.50
N ILE A 312 -0.32 -10.57 -17.86
CA ILE A 312 0.77 -11.36 -18.48
C ILE A 312 0.27 -12.09 -19.73
N ILE A 313 -0.89 -12.74 -19.66
CA ILE A 313 -1.51 -13.43 -20.81
C ILE A 313 -1.78 -12.43 -21.94
N GLY A 314 -2.36 -11.27 -21.62
CA GLY A 314 -2.63 -10.21 -22.59
C GLY A 314 -1.36 -9.74 -23.29
N VAL A 315 -0.29 -9.51 -22.55
CA VAL A 315 1.01 -9.09 -23.11
C VAL A 315 1.64 -10.22 -23.96
N ALA A 316 1.61 -11.46 -23.50
CA ALA A 316 2.12 -12.61 -24.26
C ALA A 316 1.38 -12.79 -25.59
N LEU A 317 0.05 -12.69 -25.58
CA LEU A 317 -0.77 -12.75 -26.79
C LEU A 317 -0.50 -11.55 -27.71
N ALA A 318 -0.29 -10.35 -27.15
CA ALA A 318 0.08 -9.17 -27.93
C ALA A 318 1.43 -9.38 -28.65
N TYR A 319 2.45 -9.90 -27.96
CA TYR A 319 3.74 -10.24 -28.57
C TYR A 319 3.60 -11.32 -29.65
N GLY A 320 2.93 -12.43 -29.35
CA GLY A 320 2.75 -13.55 -30.29
C GLY A 320 2.04 -13.09 -31.56
N ARG A 321 0.99 -12.26 -31.42
CA ARG A 321 0.26 -11.68 -32.55
C ARG A 321 1.13 -10.73 -33.39
N GLY A 322 1.99 -9.93 -32.75
CA GLY A 322 2.89 -9.02 -33.46
C GLY A 322 4.05 -9.72 -34.15
N ALA A 323 4.54 -10.84 -33.59
CA ALA A 323 5.55 -11.68 -34.24
C ALA A 323 5.00 -12.34 -35.51
N GLY A 324 3.75 -12.81 -35.50
CA GLY A 324 3.09 -13.43 -36.66
C GLY A 324 2.75 -12.46 -37.81
N GLN A 325 2.71 -11.15 -37.57
CA GLN A 325 2.40 -10.13 -38.59
C GLN A 325 3.64 -9.51 -39.25
N LYS A 326 4.84 -9.97 -38.88
CA LYS A 326 6.12 -9.43 -39.39
C LYS A 326 6.26 -9.52 -40.93
N ASN A 327 5.45 -10.35 -41.58
CA ASN A 327 5.46 -10.59 -43.03
C ASN A 327 4.38 -9.81 -43.81
N SER A 328 3.67 -8.87 -43.19
CA SER A 328 2.70 -8.01 -43.90
C SER A 328 2.70 -6.58 -43.34
N PRO A 329 3.83 -5.85 -43.41
CA PRO A 329 3.85 -4.44 -43.02
C PRO A 329 2.92 -3.65 -43.94
N VAL A 330 1.93 -2.97 -43.36
CA VAL A 330 1.10 -2.01 -44.10
C VAL A 330 1.89 -0.70 -44.20
N PRO A 331 2.22 -0.21 -45.40
CA PRO A 331 2.98 1.02 -45.57
C PRO A 331 2.32 2.20 -44.84
N GLY A 332 3.09 2.96 -44.07
CA GLY A 332 2.61 4.12 -43.31
C GLY A 332 1.91 3.79 -41.99
N VAL A 333 1.73 2.51 -41.62
CA VAL A 333 1.26 2.12 -40.30
C VAL A 333 2.46 1.82 -39.42
N PRO A 334 2.70 2.58 -38.34
CA PRO A 334 3.90 2.37 -37.55
C PRO A 334 3.82 1.01 -36.80
N ASP A 335 4.97 0.33 -36.59
CA ASP A 335 5.07 -1.03 -36.00
C ASP A 335 4.61 -1.20 -34.54
N GLN A 336 4.38 -2.43 -34.07
CA GLN A 336 4.05 -2.67 -32.66
C GLN A 336 5.12 -2.12 -31.69
N ASP A 337 4.69 -1.41 -30.64
CA ASP A 337 5.57 -0.89 -29.60
C ASP A 337 6.01 -2.00 -28.64
N ARG A 338 7.07 -2.71 -29.02
CA ARG A 338 7.63 -3.83 -28.24
C ARG A 338 8.33 -3.39 -26.98
N ILE A 339 8.80 -2.15 -26.90
CA ILE A 339 9.45 -1.59 -25.71
C ILE A 339 8.39 -1.38 -24.63
N ALA A 340 7.26 -0.75 -24.98
CA ALA A 340 6.12 -0.59 -24.08
C ALA A 340 5.62 -1.93 -23.51
N LEU A 341 5.43 -2.93 -24.37
CA LEU A 341 5.03 -4.27 -23.92
C LEU A 341 6.08 -4.93 -23.01
N GLY A 342 7.36 -4.65 -23.26
CA GLY A 342 8.47 -5.19 -22.49
C GLY A 342 8.50 -4.63 -21.07
N PHE A 343 8.25 -3.32 -20.94
CA PHE A 343 8.07 -2.70 -19.63
C PHE A 343 6.89 -3.31 -18.87
N ILE A 344 5.72 -3.44 -19.50
CA ILE A 344 4.54 -4.02 -18.83
C ILE A 344 4.82 -5.45 -18.38
N ALA A 345 5.44 -6.28 -19.24
CA ALA A 345 5.83 -7.64 -18.87
C ALA A 345 6.82 -7.66 -17.70
N ALA A 346 7.88 -6.85 -17.76
CA ALA A 346 8.91 -6.80 -16.73
C ALA A 346 8.33 -6.34 -15.38
N ILE A 347 7.50 -5.29 -15.37
CA ILE A 347 6.84 -4.80 -14.16
C ILE A 347 5.96 -5.90 -13.55
N ALA A 348 5.14 -6.57 -14.35
CA ALA A 348 4.26 -7.64 -13.88
C ALA A 348 5.04 -8.84 -13.32
N VAL A 349 6.08 -9.31 -14.02
CA VAL A 349 6.91 -10.45 -13.60
C VAL A 349 7.66 -10.13 -12.30
N ILE A 350 8.29 -8.96 -12.20
CA ILE A 350 8.97 -8.56 -10.96
C ILE A 350 7.95 -8.35 -9.82
N GLY A 351 6.72 -7.92 -10.13
CA GLY A 351 5.63 -7.84 -9.16
C GLY A 351 5.30 -9.19 -8.52
N PHE A 352 5.12 -10.25 -9.32
CA PHE A 352 4.91 -11.61 -8.82
C PHE A 352 6.13 -12.15 -8.05
N LEU A 353 7.34 -11.83 -8.52
CA LEU A 353 8.57 -12.19 -7.80
C LEU A 353 8.59 -11.56 -6.40
N LEU A 354 8.28 -10.27 -6.30
CA LEU A 354 8.19 -9.55 -5.03
C LEU A 354 7.10 -10.11 -4.12
N GLU A 355 5.96 -10.49 -4.68
CA GLU A 355 4.90 -11.15 -3.92
C GLU A 355 5.37 -12.48 -3.33
N GLY A 356 6.02 -13.33 -4.12
CA GLY A 356 6.56 -14.60 -3.63
C GLY A 356 7.66 -14.42 -2.59
N MET A 357 8.58 -13.46 -2.79
CA MET A 357 9.60 -13.12 -1.79
C MET A 357 8.96 -12.62 -0.49
N ARG A 358 7.92 -11.77 -0.58
CA ARG A 358 7.16 -11.25 0.56
C ARG A 358 6.51 -12.40 1.33
N ILE A 359 5.80 -13.31 0.65
CA ILE A 359 5.15 -14.47 1.28
C ILE A 359 6.20 -15.35 1.99
N ALA A 360 7.35 -15.60 1.35
CA ALA A 360 8.42 -16.42 1.93
C ALA A 360 9.01 -15.79 3.20
N MET A 361 9.36 -14.50 3.17
CA MET A 361 9.92 -13.81 4.34
C MET A 361 8.90 -13.64 5.47
N THR A 362 7.61 -13.46 5.14
CA THR A 362 6.54 -13.42 6.13
C THR A 362 6.04 -14.82 6.50
N GLY A 363 6.74 -15.89 6.12
CA GLY A 363 6.46 -17.28 6.52
C GLY A 363 5.06 -17.77 6.16
N ALA A 364 4.54 -17.37 5.00
CA ALA A 364 3.27 -17.82 4.44
C ALA A 364 2.08 -17.74 5.41
N PRO A 365 1.63 -16.52 5.80
CA PRO A 365 0.47 -16.37 6.67
C PRO A 365 -0.78 -17.04 6.09
N GLU A 366 -1.75 -17.33 6.95
CA GLU A 366 -3.03 -17.94 6.56
C GLU A 366 -3.65 -17.16 5.38
N GLY A 367 -4.17 -17.89 4.40
CA GLY A 367 -4.73 -17.30 3.19
C GLY A 367 -3.72 -16.97 2.08
N SER A 368 -2.41 -17.15 2.30
CA SER A 368 -1.39 -16.93 1.25
C SER A 368 -1.64 -17.73 -0.04
N ALA A 369 -2.35 -18.87 0.04
CA ALA A 369 -2.72 -19.70 -1.10
C ALA A 369 -3.62 -18.99 -2.13
N TYR A 370 -4.31 -17.90 -1.75
CA TYR A 370 -5.11 -17.10 -2.68
C TYR A 370 -4.26 -16.30 -3.67
N ALA A 371 -3.01 -15.96 -3.30
CA ALA A 371 -1.99 -15.50 -4.24
C ALA A 371 -1.27 -16.71 -4.84
N PHE A 372 -1.96 -17.57 -5.59
CA PHE A 372 -1.48 -18.92 -5.91
C PHE A 372 -0.15 -18.96 -6.70
N LEU A 373 0.09 -18.07 -7.67
CA LEU A 373 1.39 -17.98 -8.36
C LEU A 373 2.44 -17.39 -7.42
N GLY A 374 2.11 -16.33 -6.69
CA GLY A 374 3.01 -15.75 -5.69
C GLY A 374 3.42 -16.77 -4.61
N TYR A 375 2.46 -17.56 -4.12
CA TYR A 375 2.65 -18.65 -3.18
C TYR A 375 3.52 -19.75 -3.79
N GLY A 376 3.27 -20.14 -5.05
CA GLY A 376 4.13 -21.06 -5.79
C GLY A 376 5.59 -20.57 -5.87
N ILE A 377 5.79 -19.30 -6.21
CA ILE A 377 7.11 -18.65 -6.23
C ILE A 377 7.74 -18.64 -4.82
N SER A 378 6.95 -18.39 -3.77
CA SER A 378 7.45 -18.37 -2.39
C SER A 378 8.09 -19.70 -1.97
N ARG A 379 7.67 -20.83 -2.55
CA ARG A 379 8.24 -22.16 -2.26
C ARG A 379 9.67 -22.30 -2.76
N ILE A 380 10.06 -21.58 -3.82
CA ILE A 380 11.45 -21.52 -4.31
C ILE A 380 12.36 -20.88 -3.24
N PHE A 381 11.77 -20.03 -2.41
CA PHE A 381 12.43 -19.15 -1.46
C PHE A 381 12.31 -19.60 0.00
N ALA A 382 11.62 -20.71 0.28
CA ALA A 382 11.25 -21.12 1.63
C ALA A 382 12.48 -21.26 2.57
N ASP A 383 13.55 -21.88 2.08
CA ASP A 383 14.78 -22.12 2.87
C ASP A 383 15.69 -20.88 2.96
N TRP A 384 15.38 -19.81 2.22
CA TRP A 384 16.19 -18.60 2.08
C TRP A 384 15.51 -17.37 2.69
N SER A 385 14.46 -17.57 3.48
CA SER A 385 13.62 -16.51 4.03
C SER A 385 14.41 -15.41 4.76
N SER A 386 15.43 -15.78 5.56
CA SER A 386 16.30 -14.83 6.27
C SER A 386 17.19 -14.03 5.31
N THR A 387 17.79 -14.67 4.31
CA THR A 387 18.61 -14.02 3.28
C THR A 387 17.78 -13.06 2.43
N ILE A 388 16.54 -13.44 2.10
CA ILE A 388 15.62 -12.65 1.29
C ILE A 388 15.28 -11.32 1.93
N THR A 389 15.22 -11.23 3.26
CA THR A 389 15.03 -9.94 3.96
C THR A 389 16.05 -8.89 3.52
N GLY A 390 17.31 -9.29 3.24
CA GLY A 390 18.37 -8.41 2.76
C GLY A 390 18.28 -8.06 1.27
N VAL A 391 17.69 -8.94 0.46
CA VAL A 391 17.62 -8.80 -1.01
C VAL A 391 16.34 -8.11 -1.48
N TYR A 392 15.24 -8.28 -0.72
CA TYR A 392 13.90 -7.78 -1.07
C TYR A 392 13.89 -6.30 -1.49
N GLY A 393 14.58 -5.45 -0.74
CA GLY A 393 14.61 -4.02 -1.02
C GLY A 393 15.21 -3.67 -2.40
N TYR A 394 16.20 -4.42 -2.87
CA TYR A 394 16.78 -4.19 -4.20
C TYR A 394 15.83 -4.59 -5.32
N VAL A 395 15.17 -5.74 -5.18
CA VAL A 395 14.15 -6.19 -6.15
C VAL A 395 12.97 -5.22 -6.17
N TRP A 396 12.62 -4.67 -5.00
CA TRP A 396 11.60 -3.63 -4.88
C TRP A 396 12.00 -2.36 -5.65
N TYR A 397 13.25 -1.92 -5.53
CA TYR A 397 13.74 -0.77 -6.29
C TYR A 397 13.81 -1.05 -7.79
N VAL A 398 14.15 -2.27 -8.23
CA VAL A 398 14.06 -2.65 -9.64
C VAL A 398 12.63 -2.47 -10.15
N HIS A 399 11.63 -2.94 -9.40
CA HIS A 399 10.22 -2.75 -9.75
C HIS A 399 9.82 -1.27 -9.81
N ALA A 400 10.21 -0.48 -8.81
CA ALA A 400 9.94 0.95 -8.75
C ALA A 400 10.58 1.72 -9.91
N VAL A 401 11.85 1.44 -10.23
CA VAL A 401 12.58 2.06 -11.35
C VAL A 401 11.95 1.67 -12.69
N LEU A 402 11.58 0.40 -12.89
CA LEU A 402 10.88 -0.05 -14.10
C LEU A 402 9.55 0.71 -14.27
N THR A 403 8.82 0.93 -13.17
CA THR A 403 7.56 1.67 -13.17
C THR A 403 7.79 3.15 -13.51
N GLY A 404 8.77 3.79 -12.86
CA GLY A 404 9.14 5.18 -13.16
C GLY A 404 9.58 5.38 -14.61
N ALA A 405 10.39 4.46 -15.13
CA ALA A 405 10.84 4.46 -16.53
C ALA A 405 9.69 4.25 -17.51
N PHE A 406 8.75 3.34 -17.20
CA PHE A 406 7.55 3.12 -18.00
C PHE A 406 6.70 4.39 -18.11
N ILE A 407 6.44 5.07 -16.98
CA ILE A 407 5.71 6.34 -16.97
C ILE A 407 6.46 7.41 -17.76
N ALA A 408 7.77 7.56 -17.56
CA ALA A 408 8.60 8.49 -18.31
C ALA A 408 8.57 8.22 -19.82
N TYR A 409 8.44 6.97 -20.23
CA TYR A 409 8.37 6.55 -21.63
C TYR A 409 7.00 6.80 -22.29
N LEU A 410 5.90 6.88 -21.51
CA LEU A 410 4.53 7.05 -22.02
C LEU A 410 4.39 8.12 -23.12
N PRO A 411 4.81 9.40 -22.92
CA PRO A 411 4.59 10.46 -23.89
C PRO A 411 5.40 10.32 -25.19
N PHE A 412 6.45 9.50 -25.18
CA PHE A 412 7.31 9.24 -26.35
C PHE A 412 6.94 7.94 -27.07
N SER A 413 5.91 7.24 -26.59
CA SER A 413 5.54 5.91 -27.02
C SER A 413 4.15 5.87 -27.64
N ARG A 414 3.74 4.70 -28.11
CA ARG A 414 2.35 4.52 -28.57
C ARG A 414 1.33 4.55 -27.44
N LEU A 415 1.77 4.40 -26.19
CA LEU A 415 0.89 4.43 -25.04
C LEU A 415 0.31 5.82 -24.77
N LEU A 416 0.83 6.86 -25.42
CA LEU A 416 0.22 8.19 -25.41
C LEU A 416 -1.26 8.18 -25.84
N HIS A 417 -1.72 7.16 -26.58
CA HIS A 417 -3.14 6.97 -26.88
C HIS A 417 -4.02 6.86 -25.62
N ILE A 418 -3.48 6.38 -24.50
CA ILE A 418 -4.20 6.32 -23.21
C ILE A 418 -4.65 7.72 -22.79
N ILE A 419 -3.82 8.74 -23.06
CA ILE A 419 -4.09 10.13 -22.73
C ILE A 419 -4.91 10.77 -23.85
N ILE A 420 -4.48 10.65 -25.11
CA ILE A 420 -5.04 11.43 -26.22
C ILE A 420 -6.40 10.89 -26.70
N ALA A 421 -6.61 9.58 -26.72
CA ALA A 421 -7.80 8.99 -27.32
C ALA A 421 -9.10 9.46 -26.65
N PRO A 422 -9.22 9.55 -25.30
CA PRO A 422 -10.39 10.12 -24.66
C PRO A 422 -10.68 11.55 -25.11
N TRP A 423 -9.64 12.41 -25.21
CA TRP A 423 -9.79 13.79 -25.66
C TRP A 423 -10.26 13.88 -27.10
N VAL A 424 -9.61 13.15 -28.02
CA VAL A 424 -9.95 13.17 -29.45
C VAL A 424 -11.35 12.62 -29.71
N LEU A 425 -11.74 11.57 -28.99
CA LEU A 425 -13.09 10.99 -29.12
C LEU A 425 -14.16 11.93 -28.56
N ALA A 426 -13.87 12.64 -27.47
CA ALA A 426 -14.78 13.61 -26.88
C ALA A 426 -14.90 14.91 -27.70
N SER A 427 -13.84 15.31 -28.42
CA SER A 427 -13.79 16.55 -29.19
C SER A 427 -14.32 16.44 -30.61
N ARG A 428 -14.48 15.21 -31.14
CA ARG A 428 -15.09 15.02 -32.47
C ARG A 428 -16.60 15.19 -32.36
N ASP A 429 -17.11 16.25 -32.97
CA ASP A 429 -18.50 16.31 -33.38
C ASP A 429 -18.68 15.31 -34.53
N GLU A 430 -19.17 14.11 -34.21
CA GLU A 430 -19.69 13.21 -35.24
C GLU A 430 -20.94 13.89 -35.83
N HIS A 431 -20.80 14.42 -37.04
CA HIS A 431 -21.91 14.85 -37.90
C HIS A 431 -22.83 13.68 -38.23
#